data_AF-A0A3P7LFF4-F1
#
_entry.id   AF-A0A3P7LFF4-F1
#
_cell.length_a   1.000
_cell.length_b   1.000
_cell.length_c   1.000
_cell.angle_alpha   90.00
_cell.angle_beta   90.00
_cell.angle_gamma   90.00
#
_symmetry.space_group_name_H-M   'P 1'
#
loop_
_entity.id
_entity.type
_entity.pdbx_description
1 polymer ?
#
loop_
_entity_poly.entity_id
_entity_poly.type
_entity_poly.pdbx_seq_one_letter_code
_entity_poly.pdbx_strand_id
1 'polypeptide(L)'
;MISTNCVDITERPEIRTISSDDRSRLLAEYKRQRREMGPRRFAKAIATSKVCEIVERIDAALAPQRMPYWDVRWDLRLPRPGDSVIFSEDFFPKARRRRAKEKFSREP
;
A
#
# COMPACT_ATOMS: atom_id res chain seq x y z
N MET A 1 7.47 -22.70 5.70
CA MET A 1 6.84 -21.53 5.06
C MET A 1 5.70 -21.08 5.96
N ILE A 2 5.77 -19.88 6.52
CA ILE A 2 4.66 -19.35 7.35
C ILE A 2 3.59 -18.85 6.38
N SER A 3 2.56 -19.66 6.15
CA SER A 3 1.34 -19.18 5.50
C SER A 3 0.52 -18.43 6.55
N THR A 4 0.73 -17.11 6.62
CA THR A 4 -0.11 -16.21 7.44
C THR A 4 -1.37 -15.84 6.66
N ASN A 5 -2.29 -16.79 6.51
CA ASN A 5 -3.65 -16.49 6.03
C ASN A 5 -4.49 -16.01 7.22
N CYS A 6 -4.28 -14.75 7.63
CA CYS A 6 -5.10 -14.04 8.63
C CYS A 6 -6.12 -13.10 8.00
N VAL A 7 -6.26 -13.16 6.68
CA VAL A 7 -7.12 -12.29 5.88
C VAL A 7 -7.96 -13.18 5.01
N ASP A 8 -9.27 -13.19 5.23
CA ASP A 8 -10.21 -13.75 4.26
C ASP A 8 -10.42 -12.72 3.15
N ILE A 9 -10.00 -13.08 1.94
CA ILE A 9 -10.11 -12.23 0.74
C ILE A 9 -11.58 -12.14 0.29
N THR A 10 -12.40 -13.17 0.56
CA THR A 10 -13.80 -13.21 0.10
C THR A 10 -14.70 -12.23 0.86
N GLU A 11 -14.31 -11.83 2.07
CA GLU A 11 -15.03 -10.85 2.89
C GLU A 11 -14.56 -9.40 2.67
N ARG A 12 -13.70 -9.14 1.68
CA ARG A 12 -13.06 -7.84 1.48
C ARG A 12 -13.33 -7.29 0.09
N PRO A 13 -13.52 -5.97 -0.04
CA PRO A 13 -13.66 -5.35 -1.34
C PRO A 13 -12.32 -5.38 -2.09
N GLU A 14 -12.38 -5.31 -3.41
CA GLU A 14 -11.20 -5.17 -4.25
C GLU A 14 -10.78 -3.68 -4.31
N ILE A 15 -9.48 -3.39 -4.30
CA ILE A 15 -8.93 -2.02 -4.22
C ILE A 15 -9.48 -1.06 -5.31
N ARG A 16 -9.86 -1.56 -6.49
CA ARG A 16 -10.44 -0.75 -7.58
C ARG A 16 -11.91 -0.41 -7.35
N THR A 17 -12.60 -1.17 -6.51
CA THR A 17 -14.04 -0.97 -6.22
C THR A 17 -14.30 0.01 -5.09
N ILE A 18 -13.30 0.33 -4.27
CA ILE A 18 -13.44 1.30 -3.18
C ILE A 18 -13.26 2.75 -3.65
N SER A 19 -13.75 3.71 -2.87
CA SER A 19 -13.67 5.14 -3.19
C SER A 19 -12.23 5.69 -3.07
N SER A 20 -11.97 6.89 -3.61
CA SER A 20 -10.68 7.58 -3.39
C SER A 20 -10.48 7.99 -1.94
N ASP A 21 -11.57 8.34 -1.24
CA ASP A 21 -11.53 8.71 0.17
C ASP A 21 -11.13 7.52 1.03
N ASP A 22 -11.67 6.33 0.75
CA ASP A 22 -11.31 5.10 1.45
C ASP A 22 -9.87 4.69 1.19
N ARG A 23 -9.37 4.86 -0.06
CA ARG A 23 -7.94 4.66 -0.38
C ARG A 23 -7.05 5.63 0.41
N SER A 24 -7.44 6.89 0.48
CA SER A 24 -6.71 7.92 1.23
C SER A 24 -6.67 7.61 2.73
N ARG A 25 -7.81 7.18 3.30
CA ARG A 25 -7.91 6.72 4.70
C ARG A 25 -6.98 5.53 4.95
N LEU A 26 -7.02 4.52 4.09
CA LEU A 26 -6.14 3.35 4.18
C LEU A 26 -4.65 3.72 4.16
N LEU A 27 -4.25 4.63 3.27
CA LEU A 27 -2.88 5.14 3.22
C LEU A 27 -2.48 5.88 4.49
N ALA A 28 -3.37 6.69 5.05
CA ALA A 28 -3.14 7.42 6.30
C ALA A 28 -2.93 6.45 7.47
N GLU A 29 -3.77 5.40 7.55
CA GLU A 29 -3.68 4.35 8.56
C GLU A 29 -2.38 3.55 8.47
N TYR A 30 -2.01 3.13 7.26
CA TYR A 30 -0.71 2.51 7.02
C TYR A 30 0.46 3.40 7.49
N LYS A 31 0.43 4.70 7.13
CA LYS A 31 1.45 5.66 7.54
C LYS A 31 1.49 5.85 9.06
N ARG A 32 0.34 5.83 9.73
CA ARG A 32 0.23 5.92 11.20
C ARG A 32 0.88 4.72 11.87
N GLN A 33 0.50 3.50 11.49
CA GLN A 33 1.09 2.26 12.03
C GLN A 33 2.61 2.23 11.83
N ARG A 34 3.10 2.64 10.65
CA ARG A 34 4.54 2.72 10.37
C ARG A 34 5.27 3.74 11.26
N ARG A 35 4.63 4.87 11.59
CA ARG A 35 5.20 5.91 12.46
C ARG A 35 5.24 5.45 13.92
N GLU A 36 4.14 4.91 14.42
CA GLU A 36 4.00 4.44 15.81
C GLU A 36 4.99 3.33 16.14
N MET A 37 5.13 2.34 15.25
CA MET A 37 6.07 1.23 15.48
C MET A 37 7.53 1.62 15.22
N GLY A 38 7.76 2.63 14.40
CA GLY A 38 9.07 3.01 13.87
C GLY A 38 9.40 2.25 12.56
N PRO A 39 9.92 2.93 11.51
CA PRO A 39 10.05 2.36 10.17
C PRO A 39 10.81 1.03 10.07
N ARG A 40 11.91 0.87 10.82
CA ARG A 40 12.72 -0.36 10.81
C ARG A 40 11.99 -1.54 11.44
N ARG A 41 11.31 -1.29 12.57
CA ARG A 41 10.53 -2.32 13.28
C ARG A 41 9.31 -2.72 12.46
N PHE A 42 8.64 -1.75 11.85
CA PHE A 42 7.54 -1.98 10.93
C PHE A 42 7.95 -2.86 9.74
N ALA A 43 9.08 -2.54 9.07
CA ALA A 43 9.59 -3.34 7.96
C ALA A 43 9.90 -4.80 8.36
N LYS A 44 10.39 -5.01 9.60
CA LYS A 44 10.59 -6.36 10.14
C LYS A 44 9.25 -7.04 10.43
N ALA A 45 8.28 -6.33 11.00
CA ALA A 45 6.99 -6.88 11.38
C ALA A 45 6.19 -7.37 10.17
N ILE A 46 6.14 -6.61 9.08
CA ILE A 46 5.44 -7.01 7.84
C ILE A 46 6.07 -8.21 7.13
N ALA A 47 7.34 -8.52 7.42
CA ALA A 47 8.05 -9.68 6.87
C ALA A 47 7.93 -10.94 7.77
N THR A 48 7.12 -10.88 8.82
CA THR A 48 6.97 -11.95 9.83
C THR A 48 5.50 -12.23 10.11
N SER A 49 5.21 -13.16 11.03
CA SER A 49 3.84 -13.44 11.49
C SER A 49 3.14 -12.23 12.11
N LYS A 50 3.87 -11.19 12.51
CA LYS A 50 3.32 -9.93 13.06
C LYS A 50 2.57 -9.09 12.04
N VAL A 51 2.61 -9.45 10.76
CA VAL A 51 1.82 -8.79 9.71
C VAL A 51 0.31 -8.86 10.03
N CYS A 52 -0.16 -9.94 10.62
CA CYS A 52 -1.57 -10.12 10.97
C CYS A 52 -2.06 -9.12 12.00
N GLU A 53 -1.29 -8.90 13.07
CA GLU A 53 -1.60 -7.88 14.09
C GLU A 53 -1.67 -6.47 13.49
N ILE A 54 -0.82 -6.18 12.49
CA ILE A 54 -0.85 -4.89 11.79
C ILE A 54 -2.14 -4.78 10.96
N VAL A 55 -2.51 -5.84 10.25
CA VAL A 55 -3.75 -5.86 9.44
C VAL A 55 -4.98 -5.69 10.32
N GLU A 56 -5.07 -6.43 11.44
CA GLU A 56 -6.18 -6.31 12.41
C GLU A 56 -6.33 -4.88 12.95
N ARG A 57 -5.21 -4.22 13.28
CA ARG A 57 -5.23 -2.81 13.74
C ARG A 57 -5.71 -1.86 12.65
N ILE A 58 -5.29 -2.08 11.40
CA ILE A 58 -5.74 -1.27 10.27
C ILE A 58 -7.23 -1.50 10.02
N ASP A 59 -7.72 -2.74 10.03
CA ASP A 59 -9.13 -3.05 9.87
C ASP A 59 -10.00 -2.41 10.96
N ALA A 60 -9.56 -2.49 12.21
CA ALA A 60 -10.25 -1.84 13.33
C ALA A 60 -10.33 -0.32 13.15
N ALA A 61 -9.28 0.31 12.62
CA ALA A 61 -9.24 1.74 12.37
C ALA A 61 -10.07 2.18 11.15
N LEU A 62 -10.28 1.28 10.19
CA LEU A 62 -11.06 1.54 8.98
C LEU A 62 -12.56 1.26 9.14
N ALA A 63 -12.96 0.61 10.23
CA ALA A 63 -14.34 0.19 10.50
C ALA A 63 -15.37 1.30 10.19
N PRO A 64 -16.51 0.96 9.54
CA PRO A 64 -16.97 -0.39 9.21
C PRO A 64 -16.31 -1.01 7.97
N GLN A 65 -15.54 -0.25 7.21
CA GLN A 65 -14.79 -0.79 6.07
C GLN A 65 -13.57 -1.58 6.54
N ARG A 66 -13.18 -2.60 5.78
CA ARG A 66 -11.95 -3.39 5.99
C ARG A 66 -10.91 -3.05 4.94
N MET A 67 -9.65 -3.32 5.24
CA MET A 67 -8.57 -3.21 4.27
C MET A 67 -8.90 -4.08 3.04
N PRO A 68 -8.88 -3.49 1.82
CA PRO A 68 -9.21 -4.19 0.59
C PRO A 68 -8.09 -5.14 0.20
N TYR A 69 -8.40 -6.09 -0.68
CA TYR A 69 -7.39 -6.90 -1.35
C TYR A 69 -7.00 -6.30 -2.70
N TRP A 70 -5.82 -6.69 -3.20
CA TRP A 70 -5.33 -6.32 -4.52
C TRP A 70 -5.17 -7.57 -5.38
N ASP A 71 -5.88 -7.64 -6.50
CA ASP A 71 -5.70 -8.70 -7.49
C ASP A 71 -4.90 -8.21 -8.69
N VAL A 72 -3.60 -8.52 -8.65
CA VAL A 72 -2.58 -8.14 -9.63
C VAL A 72 -2.97 -8.55 -11.06
N ARG A 73 -3.76 -9.61 -11.23
CA ARG A 73 -4.16 -10.10 -12.57
C ARG A 73 -4.95 -9.05 -13.34
N TRP A 74 -5.63 -8.14 -12.65
CA TRP A 74 -6.34 -7.06 -13.29
C TRP A 74 -5.41 -5.97 -13.80
N ASP A 75 -4.39 -5.63 -13.04
CA ASP A 75 -3.41 -4.62 -13.44
C ASP A 75 -2.57 -5.11 -14.62
N LEU A 76 -2.31 -6.41 -14.70
CA LEU A 76 -1.65 -7.04 -15.85
C LEU A 76 -2.47 -7.02 -17.14
N ARG A 77 -3.79 -6.80 -17.05
CA ARG A 77 -4.67 -6.65 -18.22
C ARG A 77 -4.77 -5.21 -18.71
N LEU A 78 -4.27 -4.24 -17.95
CA LEU A 78 -4.27 -2.85 -18.38
C LEU A 78 -3.31 -2.66 -19.57
N PRO A 79 -3.62 -1.80 -20.55
CA PRO A 79 -2.70 -1.45 -21.63
C PRO A 79 -1.35 -0.95 -21.11
N ARG A 80 -1.37 -0.32 -19.92
CA ARG A 80 -0.19 0.08 -19.15
C ARG A 80 -0.44 -0.27 -17.68
N PRO A 81 0.27 -1.25 -17.09
CA PRO A 81 0.09 -1.62 -15.67
C PRO A 81 0.33 -0.46 -14.69
N GLY A 82 1.13 0.53 -15.11
CA GLY A 82 1.36 1.75 -14.34
C GLY A 82 0.11 2.62 -14.17
N ASP A 83 -0.96 2.40 -14.93
CA ASP A 83 -2.21 3.16 -14.80
C ASP A 83 -3.18 2.52 -13.79
N SER A 84 -2.70 1.51 -13.04
CA SER A 84 -3.41 0.94 -11.90
C SER A 84 -3.76 1.98 -10.84
N VAL A 85 -4.91 1.79 -10.20
CA VAL A 85 -5.36 2.55 -9.03
C VAL A 85 -4.36 2.51 -7.88
N ILE A 86 -3.54 1.45 -7.80
CA ILE A 86 -2.48 1.32 -6.80
C ILE A 86 -1.48 2.47 -6.93
N PHE A 87 -1.22 2.94 -8.15
CA PHE A 87 -0.26 4.00 -8.44
C PHE A 87 -0.89 5.40 -8.52
N SER A 88 -2.16 5.53 -8.12
CA SER A 88 -2.84 6.82 -8.04
C SER A 88 -2.18 7.74 -7.00
N GLU A 89 -2.35 9.05 -7.16
CA GLU A 89 -1.80 10.05 -6.23
C GLU A 89 -2.33 9.85 -4.79
N ASP A 90 -3.54 9.30 -4.68
CA ASP A 90 -4.26 9.07 -3.42
C ASP A 90 -3.84 7.79 -2.68
N PHE A 91 -2.95 6.96 -3.27
CA PHE A 91 -2.58 5.66 -2.69
C PHE A 91 -1.06 5.44 -2.62
N PHE A 92 -0.42 4.94 -3.67
CA PHE A 92 1.04 4.92 -3.77
C PHE A 92 1.45 5.79 -4.96
N PRO A 93 1.70 7.10 -4.75
CA PRO A 93 2.04 7.97 -5.86
C PRO A 93 3.23 7.37 -6.61
N LYS A 94 3.10 7.24 -7.95
CA LYS A 94 4.21 6.89 -8.85
C LYS A 94 5.42 7.64 -8.35
N ALA A 95 6.45 6.91 -7.92
CA ALA A 95 7.64 7.50 -7.31
C ALA A 95 8.03 8.73 -8.13
N ARG A 96 7.78 9.92 -7.56
CA ARG A 96 8.08 11.20 -8.20
C ARG A 96 9.52 11.06 -8.64
N ARG A 97 9.77 11.00 -9.96
CA ARG A 97 11.11 10.76 -10.52
C ARG A 97 12.08 11.56 -9.66
N ARG A 98 12.94 10.90 -8.89
CA ARG A 98 14.05 11.58 -8.21
C ARG A 98 14.68 12.42 -9.30
N ARG A 99 14.66 13.75 -9.13
CA ARG A 99 15.19 14.71 -10.10
C ARG A 99 16.47 14.11 -10.65
N ALA A 100 16.48 13.84 -11.96
CA ALA A 100 17.69 13.43 -12.65
C ALA A 100 18.75 14.45 -12.25
N LYS A 101 19.90 13.95 -11.77
CA LYS A 101 21.08 14.73 -11.40
C LYS A 101 21.16 15.98 -12.28
N GLU A 102 21.05 17.16 -11.67
CA GLU A 102 21.55 18.38 -12.30
C GLU A 102 22.96 18.05 -12.79
N LYS A 103 23.12 18.11 -14.11
CA LYS A 103 24.39 17.93 -14.77
C LYS A 103 25.32 18.98 -14.15
N PHE A 104 26.34 18.55 -13.43
CA PHE A 104 27.52 19.39 -13.22
C PHE A 104 28.08 19.65 -14.62
N SER A 105 27.84 20.86 -15.14
CA SER A 105 28.63 21.43 -16.21
C SER A 105 30.05 21.58 -15.69
N ARG A 106 30.90 20.63 -16.02
CA ARG A 106 32.34 20.89 -16.13
C ARG A 106 32.53 21.57 -17.48
N GLU A 107 32.67 22.88 -17.45
CA GLU A 107 33.33 23.60 -18.53
C GLU A 107 34.86 23.50 -18.37
N PRO A 108 35.60 23.58 -19.50
CA PRO A 108 36.98 23.11 -19.65
C PRO A 108 38.04 23.94 -18.93
#